data_AF-A0A519MT80-F1
#
_entry.id   AF-A0A519MT80-F1
#
_cell.length_a   1.000
_cell.length_b   1.000
_cell.length_c   1.000
_cell.angle_alpha   90.00
_cell.angle_beta   90.00
_cell.angle_gamma   90.00
#
_symmetry.space_group_name_H-M   'P 1'
#
loop_
_entity.id
_entity.type
_entity.pdbx_description
1 polymer ?
#
loop_
_entity_poly.entity_id
_entity_poly.type
_entity_poly.pdbx_seq_one_letter_code
_entity_poly.pdbx_strand_id
1 'polypeptide(L)'
;MKQQYSPSTHFALVAALVLSLCSGSIYAQLPISKDNAGNYSVNEWQYNSNKGTGFTAWQLPNGSPTSGYFLGSSTDAGFGDINTAGHAFSIYGYDGQGASAARYFRGTGSVADPGDARSFLLAGQVFSIDIAVAFRNGYKGINITSDDGSDRFATFAVDGNNYRFGDPDNATFVSVNDVFPYDEESVFRIEAYQLTENTCMVTLTRDGVTVSTQIQTG
;
A
#
# COMPACT_ATOMS: atom_id res chain seq x y z
N MET A 1 51.00 31.88 -12.71
CA MET A 1 49.93 31.79 -11.69
C MET A 1 48.82 30.92 -12.26
N LYS A 2 48.67 29.68 -11.77
CA LYS A 2 47.57 28.80 -12.17
C LYS A 2 46.44 28.98 -11.15
N GLN A 3 45.30 29.50 -11.58
CA GLN A 3 44.10 29.55 -10.74
C GLN A 3 43.53 28.15 -10.59
N GLN A 4 43.41 27.70 -9.34
CA GLN A 4 42.84 26.42 -8.95
C GLN A 4 41.33 26.63 -8.75
N TYR A 5 40.51 26.14 -9.68
CA TYR A 5 39.05 26.13 -9.54
C TYR A 5 38.66 25.00 -8.56
N SER A 6 38.08 25.37 -7.42
CA SER A 6 37.49 24.42 -6.47
C SER A 6 36.08 24.05 -6.91
N PRO A 7 35.74 22.76 -7.16
CA PRO A 7 34.43 22.35 -7.64
C PRO A 7 33.35 22.18 -6.55
N SER A 8 33.64 22.52 -5.29
CA SER A 8 32.83 22.06 -4.15
C SER A 8 31.54 22.84 -3.85
N THR A 9 31.31 24.00 -4.46
CA THR A 9 30.16 24.87 -4.12
C THR A 9 28.95 24.73 -5.04
N HIS A 10 29.07 24.08 -6.21
CA HIS A 10 27.94 23.92 -7.13
C HIS A 10 27.09 22.66 -6.84
N PHE A 11 27.67 21.61 -6.26
CA PHE A 11 26.91 20.40 -5.89
C PHE A 11 26.01 20.61 -4.66
N ALA A 12 26.41 21.47 -3.72
CA ALA A 12 25.62 21.76 -2.53
C ALA A 12 24.34 22.56 -2.84
N LEU A 13 24.35 23.38 -3.90
CA LEU A 13 23.22 24.24 -4.25
C LEU A 13 22.09 23.49 -4.98
N VAL A 14 22.43 22.44 -5.73
CA VAL A 14 21.43 21.61 -6.45
C VAL A 14 20.70 20.65 -5.49
N ALA A 15 21.40 20.11 -4.49
CA ALA A 15 20.77 19.25 -3.47
C ALA A 15 19.77 20.01 -2.58
N ALA A 16 20.03 21.28 -2.28
CA ALA A 16 19.13 22.11 -1.48
C ALA A 16 17.85 22.55 -2.25
N LEU A 17 17.91 22.61 -3.58
CA LEU A 17 16.77 23.04 -4.40
C LEU A 17 15.72 21.92 -4.60
N VAL A 18 16.15 20.65 -4.60
CA VAL A 18 15.23 19.49 -4.72
C VAL A 18 14.46 19.22 -3.42
N LEU A 19 15.05 19.48 -2.24
CA LEU A 19 14.34 19.32 -0.95
C LEU A 19 13.30 20.42 -0.67
N SER A 20 13.39 21.58 -1.32
CA SER A 20 12.50 22.73 -1.06
C SER A 20 11.12 22.63 -1.75
N LEU A 21 11.01 21.78 -2.79
CA LEU A 21 9.77 21.55 -3.53
C LEU A 21 8.75 20.68 -2.76
N CYS A 22 9.12 20.13 -1.60
CA CYS A 22 8.22 19.38 -0.73
C CYS A 22 7.55 20.25 0.35
N SER A 23 7.57 21.58 0.22
CA SER A 23 6.75 22.48 1.06
C SER A 23 5.28 22.36 0.64
N GLY A 24 4.69 21.20 0.94
CA GLY A 24 3.35 20.81 0.56
C GLY A 24 2.34 21.83 1.06
N SER A 25 1.59 22.39 0.12
CA SER A 25 0.35 23.08 0.46
C SER A 25 -0.54 22.11 1.22
N ILE A 26 -0.92 22.46 2.46
CA ILE A 26 -1.93 21.72 3.23
C ILE A 26 -3.30 22.04 2.61
N TYR A 27 -3.56 21.52 1.41
CA TYR A 27 -4.92 21.31 0.99
C TYR A 27 -5.43 20.13 1.80
N ALA A 28 -6.52 20.32 2.55
CA ALA A 28 -7.24 19.18 3.11
C ALA A 28 -7.67 18.31 1.93
N GLN A 29 -6.95 17.20 1.69
CA GLN A 29 -7.37 16.21 0.72
C GLN A 29 -8.68 15.63 1.22
N LEU A 30 -9.77 15.93 0.53
CA LEU A 30 -11.04 15.26 0.76
C LEU A 30 -10.88 13.84 0.21
N PRO A 31 -10.95 12.79 1.06
CA PRO A 31 -10.91 11.43 0.57
C PRO A 31 -12.15 11.18 -0.28
N ILE A 32 -11.96 11.02 -1.59
CA ILE A 32 -13.00 10.59 -2.52
C ILE A 32 -13.41 9.14 -2.26
N SER A 33 -12.50 8.36 -1.68
CA SER A 33 -12.70 6.97 -1.27
C SER A 33 -12.12 6.74 0.12
N LYS A 34 -12.86 6.08 1.00
CA LYS A 34 -12.41 5.71 2.35
C LYS A 34 -13.19 4.52 2.87
N ASP A 35 -12.50 3.62 3.57
CA ASP A 35 -13.18 2.65 4.41
C ASP A 35 -12.38 2.37 5.68
N ASN A 36 -13.10 2.16 6.77
CA ASN A 36 -12.54 1.86 8.08
C ASN A 36 -13.17 0.57 8.60
N ALA A 37 -12.39 -0.26 9.25
CA ALA A 37 -12.88 -1.46 9.92
C ALA A 37 -13.93 -1.12 11.00
N GLY A 38 -13.82 0.03 11.66
CA GLY A 38 -14.81 0.54 12.60
C GLY A 38 -16.21 0.83 12.01
N ASN A 39 -16.37 0.83 10.68
CA ASN A 39 -17.68 0.93 10.03
C ASN A 39 -18.48 -0.38 10.06
N TYR A 40 -17.86 -1.48 10.48
CA TYR A 40 -18.41 -2.83 10.43
C TYR A 40 -18.64 -3.35 11.84
N SER A 41 -19.70 -4.14 12.01
CA SER A 41 -19.90 -4.96 13.20
C SER A 41 -19.11 -6.27 13.10
N VAL A 42 -18.90 -6.95 14.23
CA VAL A 42 -18.32 -8.29 14.26
C VAL A 42 -19.11 -9.22 13.33
N ASN A 43 -18.41 -10.01 12.50
CA ASN A 43 -18.94 -10.88 11.44
C ASN A 43 -19.62 -10.17 10.25
N GLU A 44 -19.58 -8.83 10.17
CA GLU A 44 -20.17 -8.11 9.04
C GLU A 44 -19.21 -7.96 7.85
N TRP A 45 -17.91 -7.98 8.10
CA TRP A 45 -16.90 -7.94 7.04
C TRP A 45 -16.77 -9.31 6.37
N GLN A 46 -17.55 -9.49 5.31
CA GLN A 46 -17.66 -10.72 4.51
C GLN A 46 -17.68 -10.39 3.00
N TYR A 47 -17.73 -11.42 2.16
CA TYR A 47 -17.82 -11.26 0.70
C TYR A 47 -18.96 -10.29 0.31
N ASN A 48 -18.66 -9.33 -0.58
CA ASN A 48 -19.55 -8.25 -1.00
C ASN A 48 -19.95 -7.22 0.08
N SER A 49 -19.31 -7.21 1.25
CA SER A 49 -19.49 -6.14 2.23
C SER A 49 -18.91 -4.80 1.73
N ASN A 50 -19.61 -3.70 2.00
CA ASN A 50 -19.19 -2.36 1.58
C ASN A 50 -19.78 -1.26 2.48
N LYS A 51 -19.11 -0.95 3.59
CA LYS A 51 -19.48 0.17 4.48
C LYS A 51 -18.64 1.42 4.29
N GLY A 52 -17.68 1.37 3.38
CA GLY A 52 -16.90 2.51 2.95
C GLY A 52 -17.59 3.33 1.87
N THR A 53 -16.93 4.40 1.46
CA THR A 53 -17.30 5.26 0.33
C THR A 53 -16.23 5.20 -0.76
N GLY A 54 -16.61 5.44 -2.02
CA GLY A 54 -15.68 5.53 -3.15
C GLY A 54 -14.91 4.25 -3.52
N PHE A 55 -15.30 3.11 -2.96
CA PHE A 55 -14.79 1.80 -3.33
C PHE A 55 -15.93 0.90 -3.80
N THR A 56 -15.59 -0.09 -4.61
CA THR A 56 -16.44 -1.26 -4.82
C THR A 56 -16.51 -2.11 -3.55
N ALA A 57 -17.44 -3.07 -3.54
CA ALA A 57 -17.55 -4.01 -2.45
C ALA A 57 -16.33 -4.93 -2.34
N TRP A 58 -15.96 -5.29 -1.12
CA TRP A 58 -14.85 -6.21 -0.86
C TRP A 58 -15.06 -7.55 -1.58
N GLN A 59 -14.03 -7.98 -2.30
CA GLN A 59 -13.95 -9.31 -2.86
C GLN A 59 -13.08 -10.15 -1.94
N LEU A 60 -13.69 -11.07 -1.21
CA LEU A 60 -13.04 -11.95 -0.23
C LEU A 60 -13.16 -13.43 -0.66
N PRO A 61 -12.51 -13.84 -1.77
CA PRO A 61 -12.63 -15.20 -2.28
C PRO A 61 -11.74 -16.18 -1.50
N ASN A 62 -12.23 -17.39 -1.30
CA ASN A 62 -11.45 -18.53 -0.74
C ASN A 62 -11.29 -18.54 0.80
N GLY A 63 -12.32 -18.14 1.54
CA GLY A 63 -12.42 -18.50 2.96
C GLY A 63 -12.59 -20.02 3.14
N SER A 64 -11.93 -20.58 4.15
CA SER A 64 -11.97 -22.00 4.53
C SER A 64 -11.92 -22.14 6.07
N PRO A 65 -12.03 -23.36 6.62
CA PRO A 65 -11.81 -23.55 8.05
C PRO A 65 -10.43 -23.12 8.54
N THR A 66 -9.40 -23.13 7.66
CA THR A 66 -8.01 -22.83 8.02
C THR A 66 -7.45 -21.56 7.39
N SER A 67 -8.29 -20.78 6.70
CA SER A 67 -7.92 -19.48 6.12
C SER A 67 -9.16 -18.60 6.01
N GLY A 68 -9.03 -17.29 6.17
CA GLY A 68 -10.21 -16.46 6.04
C GLY A 68 -10.04 -15.04 6.54
N TYR A 69 -11.18 -14.49 6.95
CA TYR A 69 -11.37 -13.07 7.21
C TYR A 69 -12.12 -12.92 8.53
N PHE A 70 -11.74 -11.92 9.30
CA PHE A 70 -12.51 -11.50 10.46
C PHE A 70 -12.25 -10.03 10.75
N LEU A 71 -13.15 -9.44 11.53
CA LEU A 71 -12.94 -8.15 12.14
C LEU A 71 -12.28 -8.39 13.51
N GLY A 72 -11.03 -7.98 13.67
CA GLY A 72 -10.24 -8.18 14.88
C GLY A 72 -9.76 -6.87 15.50
N SER A 73 -8.94 -6.94 16.55
CA SER A 73 -8.15 -5.81 17.04
C SER A 73 -6.68 -6.15 16.79
N SER A 74 -5.95 -5.29 16.08
CA SER A 74 -4.53 -5.54 15.79
C SER A 74 -3.69 -5.49 17.07
N THR A 75 -4.01 -4.60 17.99
CA THR A 75 -3.35 -4.50 19.29
C THR A 75 -3.63 -5.69 20.21
N ASP A 76 -4.86 -6.22 20.21
CA ASP A 76 -5.20 -7.40 21.04
C ASP A 76 -4.50 -8.67 20.53
N ALA A 77 -4.20 -8.70 19.22
CA ALA A 77 -3.41 -9.75 18.61
C ALA A 77 -1.89 -9.59 18.83
N GLY A 78 -1.44 -8.47 19.41
CA GLY A 78 -0.03 -8.15 19.65
C GLY A 78 0.70 -7.65 18.40
N PHE A 79 -0.01 -7.03 17.46
CA PHE A 79 0.56 -6.49 16.22
C PHE A 79 0.67 -4.97 16.34
N GLY A 80 1.32 -4.34 15.35
CA GLY A 80 1.27 -2.89 15.19
C GLY A 80 -0.17 -2.35 15.15
N ASP A 81 -0.40 -1.17 15.74
CA ASP A 81 -1.74 -0.59 15.84
C ASP A 81 -2.19 0.03 14.50
N ILE A 82 -3.18 -0.61 13.87
CA ILE A 82 -3.89 -0.13 12.68
C ILE A 82 -5.40 -0.08 12.94
N ASN A 83 -5.81 -0.10 14.21
CA ASN A 83 -7.22 -0.14 14.58
C ASN A 83 -7.93 1.16 14.19
N THR A 84 -9.16 1.01 13.72
CA THR A 84 -10.14 2.09 13.55
C THR A 84 -11.35 1.77 14.42
N ALA A 85 -11.64 2.63 15.40
CA ALA A 85 -12.68 2.37 16.41
C ALA A 85 -12.54 1.00 17.11
N GLY A 86 -11.30 0.56 17.39
CA GLY A 86 -11.01 -0.72 18.04
C GLY A 86 -11.01 -1.93 17.09
N HIS A 87 -11.14 -1.72 15.78
CA HIS A 87 -11.22 -2.79 14.80
C HIS A 87 -10.19 -2.66 13.67
N ALA A 88 -9.72 -3.79 13.17
CA ALA A 88 -8.90 -3.94 11.97
C ALA A 88 -9.47 -5.05 11.06
N PHE A 89 -9.30 -4.87 9.75
CA PHE A 89 -9.57 -5.91 8.76
C PHE A 89 -8.47 -6.98 8.84
N SER A 90 -8.81 -8.22 9.19
CA SER A 90 -7.83 -9.28 9.43
C SER A 90 -7.96 -10.43 8.43
N ILE A 91 -6.85 -10.76 7.76
CA ILE A 91 -6.76 -11.88 6.82
C ILE A 91 -5.76 -12.89 7.38
N TYR A 92 -6.11 -14.17 7.38
CA TYR A 92 -5.25 -15.23 7.90
C TYR A 92 -5.24 -16.48 7.01
N GLY A 93 -4.20 -17.29 7.18
CA GLY A 93 -4.08 -18.61 6.58
C GLY A 93 -3.14 -19.48 7.40
N TYR A 94 -3.47 -20.77 7.51
CA TYR A 94 -2.61 -21.79 8.12
C TYR A 94 -2.83 -23.15 7.46
N ASP A 95 -1.92 -24.09 7.74
CA ASP A 95 -1.95 -25.47 7.21
C ASP A 95 -1.96 -25.53 5.66
N GLY A 96 -1.12 -24.70 5.05
CA GLY A 96 -0.98 -24.62 3.58
C GLY A 96 -2.12 -23.93 2.85
N GLN A 97 -3.14 -23.42 3.56
CA GLN A 97 -4.23 -22.65 2.97
C GLN A 97 -3.97 -21.14 3.09
N GLY A 98 -4.41 -20.39 2.08
CA GLY A 98 -4.37 -18.94 2.03
C GLY A 98 -5.75 -18.34 1.89
N ALA A 99 -5.85 -17.03 2.13
CA ALA A 99 -7.01 -16.22 1.83
C ALA A 99 -6.52 -14.96 1.11
N SER A 100 -7.33 -14.43 0.20
CA SER A 100 -7.04 -13.18 -0.50
C SER A 100 -8.21 -12.21 -0.37
N ALA A 101 -7.89 -10.92 -0.43
CA ALA A 101 -8.87 -9.86 -0.51
C ALA A 101 -8.50 -8.94 -1.67
N ALA A 102 -9.51 -8.51 -2.43
CA ALA A 102 -9.36 -7.49 -3.44
C ALA A 102 -10.40 -6.39 -3.24
N ARG A 103 -10.01 -5.17 -3.59
CA ARG A 103 -10.87 -4.00 -3.56
C ARG A 103 -10.49 -3.06 -4.68
N TYR A 104 -11.49 -2.49 -5.32
CA TYR A 104 -11.31 -1.60 -6.46
C TYR A 104 -11.92 -0.24 -6.17
N PHE A 105 -11.41 0.79 -6.85
CA PHE A 105 -11.98 2.12 -6.72
C PHE A 105 -13.31 2.20 -7.47
N ARG A 106 -14.16 3.14 -7.01
CA ARG A 106 -15.36 3.54 -7.70
C ARG A 106 -15.53 5.05 -7.56
N GLY A 107 -15.83 5.73 -8.66
CA GLY A 107 -16.13 7.15 -8.61
C GLY A 107 -14.89 8.03 -8.40
N THR A 108 -13.76 7.60 -8.93
CA THR A 108 -12.53 8.42 -9.00
C THR A 108 -12.64 9.59 -9.99
N GLY A 109 -13.68 9.58 -10.83
CA GLY A 109 -13.85 10.47 -11.97
C GLY A 109 -13.28 9.90 -13.27
N SER A 110 -12.64 8.73 -13.23
CA SER A 110 -12.20 8.05 -14.45
C SER A 110 -13.38 7.54 -15.27
N VAL A 111 -13.15 7.34 -16.57
CA VAL A 111 -14.09 6.59 -17.41
C VAL A 111 -14.14 5.18 -16.82
N ALA A 112 -15.34 4.72 -16.47
CA ALA A 112 -15.53 3.34 -16.04
C ALA A 112 -15.42 2.42 -17.26
N ASP A 113 -14.81 1.26 -17.08
CA ASP A 113 -14.75 0.24 -18.12
C ASP A 113 -16.17 -0.16 -18.55
N PRO A 114 -16.47 -0.26 -19.86
CA PRO A 114 -17.80 -0.67 -20.31
C PRO A 114 -18.19 -2.05 -19.79
N GLY A 115 -19.21 -2.10 -18.92
CA GLY A 115 -19.66 -3.35 -18.29
C GLY A 115 -19.03 -3.64 -16.93
N ASP A 116 -18.16 -2.75 -16.45
CA ASP A 116 -17.46 -2.88 -15.18
C ASP A 116 -17.54 -1.58 -14.37
N ALA A 117 -17.98 -1.67 -13.11
CA ALA A 117 -18.13 -0.50 -12.24
C ALA A 117 -16.81 -0.06 -11.59
N ARG A 118 -15.68 -0.72 -11.92
CA ARG A 118 -14.34 -0.33 -11.49
C ARG A 118 -13.94 1.01 -12.10
N SER A 119 -13.17 1.76 -11.33
CA SER A 119 -12.54 3.00 -11.75
C SER A 119 -11.05 2.93 -11.39
N PHE A 120 -10.23 3.74 -12.06
CA PHE A 120 -8.80 3.85 -11.81
C PHE A 120 -8.45 5.22 -11.24
N LEU A 121 -7.28 5.34 -10.61
CA LEU A 121 -6.81 6.62 -10.10
C LEU A 121 -6.49 7.56 -11.26
N LEU A 122 -6.92 8.81 -11.16
CA LEU A 122 -6.51 9.88 -12.08
C LEU A 122 -5.19 10.49 -11.65
N ALA A 123 -4.46 11.12 -12.58
CA ALA A 123 -3.23 11.83 -12.28
C ALA A 123 -3.42 12.82 -11.10
N GLY A 124 -2.51 12.77 -10.14
CA GLY A 124 -2.56 13.52 -8.88
C GLY A 124 -3.34 12.84 -7.74
N GLN A 125 -4.02 11.72 -7.99
CA GLN A 125 -4.68 10.93 -6.95
C GLN A 125 -3.72 9.92 -6.32
N VAL A 126 -4.00 9.58 -5.06
CA VAL A 126 -3.18 8.67 -4.25
C VAL A 126 -4.08 7.65 -3.58
N PHE A 127 -3.74 6.38 -3.70
CA PHE A 127 -4.25 5.34 -2.81
C PHE A 127 -3.31 5.16 -1.62
N SER A 128 -3.88 4.91 -0.44
CA SER A 128 -3.08 4.55 0.72
C SER A 128 -3.74 3.49 1.59
N ILE A 129 -2.92 2.67 2.23
CA ILE A 129 -3.31 1.67 3.20
C ILE A 129 -2.21 1.48 4.24
N ASP A 130 -2.60 1.30 5.49
CA ASP A 130 -1.69 0.90 6.56
C ASP A 130 -1.87 -0.61 6.82
N ILE A 131 -0.76 -1.34 6.87
CA ILE A 131 -0.73 -2.79 7.04
C ILE A 131 0.16 -3.12 8.23
N ALA A 132 -0.44 -3.69 9.27
CA ALA A 132 0.29 -4.38 10.32
C ALA A 132 0.54 -5.83 9.88
N VAL A 133 1.76 -6.31 10.02
CA VAL A 133 2.11 -7.70 9.71
C VAL A 133 2.73 -8.37 10.90
N ALA A 134 2.14 -9.51 11.28
CA ALA A 134 2.66 -10.34 12.36
C ALA A 134 2.64 -11.81 11.98
N PHE A 135 3.25 -12.61 12.86
CA PHE A 135 3.67 -13.98 12.62
C PHE A 135 4.71 -14.12 11.52
N ARG A 136 5.87 -14.66 11.89
CA ARG A 136 7.03 -14.81 11.00
C ARG A 136 6.69 -15.65 9.78
N ASN A 137 5.99 -16.76 9.97
CA ASN A 137 5.82 -17.77 8.93
C ASN A 137 4.63 -17.47 8.01
N GLY A 138 4.71 -18.01 6.78
CA GLY A 138 3.67 -17.88 5.76
C GLY A 138 3.88 -16.65 4.88
N TYR A 139 3.63 -16.83 3.59
CA TYR A 139 3.70 -15.77 2.59
C TYR A 139 2.45 -14.89 2.67
N LYS A 140 2.65 -13.60 2.87
CA LYS A 140 1.57 -12.60 3.02
C LYS A 140 2.02 -11.27 2.45
N GLY A 141 1.08 -10.40 2.12
CA GLY A 141 1.40 -9.15 1.47
C GLY A 141 0.23 -8.50 0.76
N ILE A 142 0.56 -7.52 -0.07
CA ILE A 142 -0.37 -6.80 -0.94
C ILE A 142 0.28 -6.56 -2.30
N ASN A 143 -0.52 -6.63 -3.35
CA ASN A 143 -0.17 -6.18 -4.69
C ASN A 143 -0.88 -4.87 -4.99
N ILE A 144 -0.15 -3.95 -5.63
CA ILE A 144 -0.69 -2.77 -6.30
C ILE A 144 -0.63 -3.06 -7.80
N THR A 145 -1.76 -2.97 -8.48
CA THR A 145 -1.91 -3.43 -9.87
C THR A 145 -2.50 -2.34 -10.76
N SER A 146 -2.44 -2.57 -12.07
CA SER A 146 -3.32 -1.91 -13.05
C SER A 146 -4.80 -2.16 -12.71
N ASP A 147 -5.67 -1.40 -13.35
CA ASP A 147 -7.12 -1.43 -13.16
C ASP A 147 -7.76 -2.77 -13.54
N ASP A 148 -7.24 -3.40 -14.59
CA ASP A 148 -7.62 -4.74 -15.03
C ASP A 148 -6.91 -5.85 -14.24
N GLY A 149 -5.89 -5.51 -13.46
CA GLY A 149 -5.07 -6.43 -12.65
C GLY A 149 -4.01 -7.21 -13.42
N SER A 150 -3.77 -6.87 -14.70
CA SER A 150 -2.79 -7.54 -15.56
C SER A 150 -1.34 -7.22 -15.19
N ASP A 151 -1.06 -5.98 -14.78
CA ASP A 151 0.28 -5.51 -14.41
C ASP A 151 0.39 -5.27 -12.90
N ARG A 152 1.55 -5.61 -12.32
CA ARG A 152 1.86 -5.40 -10.89
C ARG A 152 2.90 -4.31 -10.73
N PHE A 153 2.45 -3.12 -10.36
CA PHE A 153 3.36 -1.99 -10.12
C PHE A 153 4.21 -2.16 -8.86
N ALA A 154 3.68 -2.83 -7.85
CA ALA A 154 4.42 -3.16 -6.64
C ALA A 154 3.80 -4.35 -5.91
N THR A 155 4.66 -5.12 -5.24
CA THR A 155 4.27 -6.07 -4.21
C THR A 155 5.03 -5.74 -2.93
N PHE A 156 4.31 -5.57 -1.83
CA PHE A 156 4.92 -5.70 -0.49
C PHE A 156 4.64 -7.12 0.00
N ALA A 157 5.69 -7.88 0.30
CA ALA A 157 5.57 -9.26 0.76
C ALA A 157 6.41 -9.52 2.01
N VAL A 158 5.88 -10.39 2.87
CA VAL A 158 6.54 -10.88 4.07
C VAL A 158 6.61 -12.40 4.01
N ASP A 159 7.80 -12.94 4.21
CA ASP A 159 8.08 -14.37 4.25
C ASP A 159 9.19 -14.67 5.26
N GLY A 160 8.85 -15.33 6.37
CA GLY A 160 9.74 -15.46 7.50
C GLY A 160 10.06 -14.08 8.10
N ASN A 161 11.36 -13.83 8.28
CA ASN A 161 11.85 -12.52 8.73
C ASN A 161 12.13 -11.56 7.55
N ASN A 162 11.78 -11.93 6.31
CA ASN A 162 12.15 -11.15 5.13
C ASN A 162 10.97 -10.31 4.63
N TYR A 163 11.18 -9.01 4.59
CA TYR A 163 10.34 -8.04 3.89
C TYR A 163 10.90 -7.82 2.49
N ARG A 164 10.04 -7.93 1.48
CA ARG A 164 10.36 -7.63 0.09
C ARG A 164 9.42 -6.59 -0.46
N PHE A 165 9.97 -5.71 -1.29
CA PHE A 165 9.21 -4.64 -1.94
C PHE A 165 9.75 -4.35 -3.33
N GLY A 166 8.88 -4.03 -4.27
CA GLY A 166 9.21 -3.74 -5.67
C GLY A 166 8.24 -4.38 -6.65
N ASP A 167 8.51 -4.23 -7.94
CA ASP A 167 7.74 -4.91 -8.99
C ASP A 167 8.20 -6.39 -9.08
N PRO A 168 7.32 -7.35 -8.76
CA PRO A 168 7.65 -8.79 -8.77
C PRO A 168 7.94 -9.36 -10.15
N ASP A 169 7.59 -8.65 -11.22
CA ASP A 169 7.81 -9.04 -12.62
C ASP A 169 9.16 -8.54 -13.16
N ASN A 170 9.96 -7.85 -12.34
CA ASN A 170 11.30 -7.41 -12.72
C ASN A 170 12.34 -7.49 -11.57
N ALA A 171 13.54 -6.98 -11.81
CA ALA A 171 14.66 -7.07 -10.87
C ALA A 171 14.55 -6.14 -9.64
N THR A 172 13.49 -5.35 -9.52
CA THR A 172 13.29 -4.39 -8.42
C THR A 172 12.60 -4.99 -7.21
N PHE A 173 12.01 -6.18 -7.30
CA PHE A 173 11.46 -6.90 -6.14
C PHE A 173 12.58 -7.52 -5.31
N VAL A 174 13.06 -6.75 -4.34
CA VAL A 174 14.24 -7.07 -3.53
C VAL A 174 13.89 -7.07 -2.05
N SER A 175 14.76 -7.66 -1.23
CA SER A 175 14.66 -7.51 0.22
C SER A 175 14.87 -6.05 0.61
N VAL A 176 14.08 -5.57 1.56
CA VAL A 176 14.20 -4.22 2.13
C VAL A 176 14.63 -4.28 3.60
N ASN A 177 15.10 -5.42 4.08
CA ASN A 177 15.47 -5.64 5.49
C ASN A 177 16.62 -4.77 6.00
N ASP A 178 17.52 -4.33 5.11
CA ASP A 178 18.60 -3.41 5.48
C ASP A 178 18.06 -2.03 5.89
N VAL A 179 16.90 -1.65 5.35
CA VAL A 179 16.18 -0.41 5.69
C VAL A 179 15.16 -0.67 6.79
N PHE A 180 14.46 -1.80 6.71
CA PHE A 180 13.41 -2.21 7.62
C PHE A 180 13.75 -3.55 8.28
N PRO A 181 14.52 -3.56 9.38
CA PRO A 181 14.73 -4.77 10.16
C PRO A 181 13.40 -5.40 10.57
N TYR A 182 13.33 -6.73 10.59
CA TYR A 182 12.12 -7.43 10.99
C TYR A 182 11.68 -7.02 12.39
N ASP A 183 10.40 -6.68 12.51
CA ASP A 183 9.75 -6.38 13.77
C ASP A 183 8.29 -6.86 13.70
N GLU A 184 7.86 -7.63 14.71
CA GLU A 184 6.51 -8.21 14.76
C GLU A 184 5.42 -7.16 15.02
N GLU A 185 5.80 -5.96 15.51
CA GLU A 185 4.92 -4.82 15.70
C GLU A 185 4.97 -3.83 14.52
N SER A 186 5.60 -4.22 13.39
CA SER A 186 5.71 -3.34 12.21
C SER A 186 4.35 -2.91 11.66
N VAL A 187 4.20 -1.60 11.47
CA VAL A 187 3.15 -0.99 10.64
C VAL A 187 3.78 -0.38 9.41
N PHE A 188 3.37 -0.85 8.24
CA PHE A 188 3.80 -0.30 6.96
C PHE A 188 2.68 0.50 6.33
N ARG A 189 2.97 1.75 5.99
CA ARG A 189 2.12 2.55 5.11
C ARG A 189 2.56 2.33 3.68
N ILE A 190 1.60 1.98 2.83
CA ILE A 190 1.80 1.84 1.38
C ILE A 190 0.99 2.92 0.70
N GLU A 191 1.63 3.66 -0.20
CA GLU A 191 0.97 4.68 -1.00
C GLU A 191 1.30 4.51 -2.48
N ALA A 192 0.26 4.47 -3.30
CA ALA A 192 0.38 4.41 -4.75
C ALA A 192 -0.05 5.76 -5.34
N TYR A 193 0.91 6.48 -5.91
CA TYR A 193 0.75 7.80 -6.50
C TYR A 193 0.55 7.65 -8.01
N GLN A 194 -0.61 8.08 -8.52
CA GLN A 194 -0.80 8.25 -9.97
C GLN A 194 -0.18 9.59 -10.36
N LEU A 195 0.95 9.57 -11.07
CA LEU A 195 1.72 10.79 -11.37
C LEU A 195 1.26 11.44 -12.69
N THR A 196 1.03 10.62 -13.70
CA THR A 196 0.47 11.02 -15.00
C THR A 196 -0.62 10.04 -15.41
N GLU A 197 -1.12 10.11 -16.64
CA GLU A 197 -2.07 9.09 -17.13
C GLU A 197 -1.45 7.69 -17.21
N ASN A 198 -0.13 7.56 -17.45
CA ASN A 198 0.54 6.28 -17.70
C ASN A 198 1.73 6.02 -16.78
N THR A 199 1.83 6.75 -15.67
CA THR A 199 2.93 6.57 -14.73
C THR A 199 2.46 6.61 -13.30
N CYS A 200 3.00 5.70 -12.51
CA CYS A 200 2.77 5.63 -11.07
C CYS A 200 4.08 5.48 -10.30
N MET A 201 4.01 5.72 -9.00
CA MET A 201 5.09 5.39 -8.06
C MET A 201 4.45 4.82 -6.80
N VAL A 202 4.98 3.70 -6.31
CA VAL A 202 4.53 3.11 -5.05
C VAL A 202 5.61 3.30 -4.00
N THR A 203 5.20 3.70 -2.81
CA THR A 203 6.07 3.87 -1.65
C THR A 203 5.70 2.91 -0.53
N LEU A 204 6.71 2.52 0.25
CA LEU A 204 6.58 1.74 1.46
C LEU A 204 7.28 2.51 2.58
N THR A 205 6.52 2.87 3.62
CA THR A 205 6.97 3.70 4.72
C THR A 205 6.76 2.99 6.06
N ARG A 206 7.77 3.01 6.92
CA ARG A 206 7.68 2.62 8.33
C ARG A 206 8.50 3.60 9.17
N ASP A 207 7.94 4.08 10.28
CA ASP A 207 8.59 5.02 11.20
C ASP A 207 9.19 6.26 10.53
N GLY A 208 8.53 6.78 9.49
CA GLY A 208 8.97 7.93 8.70
C GLY A 208 10.06 7.65 7.68
N VAL A 209 10.64 6.45 7.66
CA VAL A 209 11.60 6.00 6.65
C VAL A 209 10.85 5.42 5.45
N THR A 210 11.21 5.85 4.24
CA THR A 210 10.48 5.51 3.01
C THR A 210 11.40 4.94 1.94
N VAL A 211 10.95 3.86 1.28
CA VAL A 211 11.52 3.34 0.02
C VAL A 211 10.47 3.41 -1.08
N SER A 212 10.87 3.39 -2.36
CA SER A 212 9.94 3.47 -3.49
C SER A 212 10.34 2.56 -4.64
N THR A 213 9.37 2.22 -5.50
CA THR A 213 9.57 1.44 -6.73
C THR A 213 10.31 2.19 -7.82
N GLN A 214 10.73 3.45 -7.62
CA GLN A 214 10.93 4.42 -8.73
C GLN A 214 9.64 4.61 -9.55
N ILE A 215 9.68 5.50 -10.54
CA ILE A 215 8.55 5.73 -11.44
C ILE A 215 8.39 4.51 -12.35
N GLN A 216 7.20 3.92 -12.31
CA GLN A 216 6.76 2.83 -13.17
C GLN A 216 5.92 3.39 -14.32
N THR A 217 5.97 2.73 -15.47
CA THR A 217 5.12 3.05 -16.64
C THR A 217 4.10 1.94 -16.82
N GLY A 218 2.84 2.30 -16.99
CA GLY A 218 1.71 1.40 -17.21
C GLY A 218 0.39 2.08 -16.94
#